data_AF-A0A2V8NUY9-F1
#
_entry.id   AF-A0A2V8NUY9-F1
#
_cell.length_a   1.000
_cell.length_b   1.000
_cell.length_c   1.000
_cell.angle_alpha   90.00
_cell.angle_beta   90.00
_cell.angle_gamma   90.00
#
_symmetry.space_group_name_H-M   'P 1'
#
loop_
_entity.id
_entity.type
_entity.pdbx_description
1 polymer ?
#
loop_
_entity_poly.entity_id
_entity_poly.type
_entity_poly.pdbx_seq_one_letter_code
_entity_poly.pdbx_strand_id
1 'polypeptide(L)'
;MTPLGEKKEGRAGRYVAQPTGYRAFTPAPLPPLDLGGHLRDLLSEADSALGRLDGAVLTLPNPDLFVFMYVRKEAVLSSQIEGTQSSLQNL
;
A
#
# COMPACT_ATOMS: atom_id res chain seq x y z
N MET A 1 -3.30 -27.75 -25.18
CA MET A 1 -4.03 -27.86 -23.90
C MET A 1 -3.03 -27.56 -22.80
N THR A 2 -2.88 -26.29 -22.45
CA THR A 2 -1.88 -25.80 -21.49
C THR A 2 -2.33 -26.15 -20.07
N PRO A 3 -1.50 -26.74 -19.21
CA PRO A 3 -1.94 -27.06 -17.86
C PRO A 3 -2.24 -25.75 -17.09
N LEU A 4 -3.42 -25.71 -16.45
CA LEU A 4 -3.81 -24.67 -15.50
C LEU A 4 -2.73 -24.57 -14.42
N GLY A 5 -2.24 -23.35 -14.19
CA GLY A 5 -1.16 -23.08 -13.25
C GLY A 5 -1.39 -23.69 -11.88
N GLU A 6 -0.35 -24.30 -11.33
CA GLU A 6 -0.32 -24.80 -9.96
C GLU A 6 -0.78 -23.69 -9.01
N LYS A 7 -1.89 -23.95 -8.31
CA LYS A 7 -2.30 -23.16 -7.15
C LYS A 7 -1.20 -23.32 -6.10
N LYS A 8 -0.33 -22.31 -5.95
CA LYS A 8 0.63 -22.23 -4.84
C LYS A 8 -0.13 -22.11 -3.52
N GLU A 9 -0.55 -23.25 -2.96
CA GLU A 9 -1.04 -23.30 -1.59
C GLU A 9 0.04 -22.74 -0.66
N GLY A 10 -0.30 -21.75 0.16
CA GLY A 10 0.59 -21.25 1.21
C GLY A 10 1.42 -20.00 0.92
N ARG A 11 1.33 -19.34 -0.26
CA ARG A 11 2.09 -18.09 -0.52
C ARG A 11 1.78 -16.97 0.48
N ALA A 12 0.51 -16.80 0.84
CA ALA A 12 0.08 -15.76 1.77
C ALA A 12 0.18 -16.21 3.24
N GLY A 13 0.14 -17.53 3.50
CA GLY A 13 0.05 -18.09 4.84
C GLY A 13 -0.80 -19.37 4.88
N ARG A 14 -1.02 -19.89 6.08
CA ARG A 14 -1.77 -21.14 6.34
C ARG A 14 -2.70 -20.98 7.54
N TYR A 15 -3.80 -21.74 7.57
CA TYR A 15 -4.63 -21.84 8.76
C TYR A 15 -4.11 -22.92 9.72
N VAL A 16 -3.78 -22.53 10.96
CA VAL A 16 -3.27 -23.40 12.02
C VAL A 16 -4.35 -23.64 13.07
N ALA A 17 -4.56 -24.89 13.47
CA ALA A 17 -5.48 -25.27 14.54
C ALA A 17 -4.95 -24.76 15.89
N GLN A 18 -5.84 -24.15 16.68
CA GLN A 18 -5.53 -23.57 17.97
C GLN A 18 -5.98 -24.48 19.12
N PRO A 19 -5.34 -24.39 20.30
CA PRO A 19 -5.65 -25.27 21.43
C PRO A 19 -7.12 -25.28 21.88
N THR A 20 -7.85 -24.18 21.65
CA THR A 20 -9.28 -24.05 22.00
C THR A 20 -10.24 -24.41 20.86
N GLY A 21 -9.75 -25.06 19.80
CA GLY A 21 -10.57 -25.70 18.76
C GLY A 21 -10.90 -24.85 17.53
N TYR A 22 -10.51 -23.57 17.50
CA TYR A 22 -10.66 -22.73 16.30
C TYR A 22 -9.42 -22.80 15.38
N ARG A 23 -9.53 -22.27 14.16
CA ARG A 23 -8.40 -22.14 13.22
C ARG A 23 -8.03 -20.67 13.08
N ALA A 24 -6.75 -20.35 13.24
CA ALA A 24 -6.22 -19.00 13.02
C ALA A 24 -5.41 -18.97 11.72
N PHE A 25 -5.51 -17.88 10.95
CA PHE A 25 -4.62 -17.66 9.82
C PHE A 25 -3.25 -17.20 10.31
N THR A 26 -2.20 -17.90 9.92
CA THR A 26 -0.80 -17.55 10.17
C THR A 26 -0.17 -17.15 8.83
N PRO A 27 0.17 -15.86 8.64
CA PRO A 27 0.83 -15.40 7.43
C PRO A 27 2.15 -16.13 7.17
N ALA A 28 2.52 -16.28 5.91
CA ALA A 28 3.86 -16.75 5.56
C ALA A 28 4.89 -15.67 5.95
N PRO A 29 6.13 -16.05 6.33
CA PRO A 29 7.18 -15.08 6.53
C PRO A 29 7.41 -14.31 5.22
N LEU A 30 7.73 -13.03 5.34
CA LEU A 30 8.10 -12.22 4.18
C LEU A 30 9.33 -12.83 3.51
N PRO A 31 9.36 -12.95 2.17
CA PRO A 31 10.56 -13.37 1.46
C PRO A 31 11.68 -12.34 1.68
N PRO A 32 12.96 -12.75 1.61
CA PRO A 32 14.06 -11.80 1.64
C PRO A 32 13.93 -10.81 0.49
N LEU A 33 14.09 -9.52 0.78
CA LEU A 33 14.02 -8.45 -0.20
C LEU A 33 15.43 -8.10 -0.68
N ASP A 34 15.64 -8.10 -1.99
CA ASP A 34 16.85 -7.54 -2.59
C ASP A 34 16.68 -6.02 -2.72
N LEU A 35 17.42 -5.26 -1.91
CA LEU A 35 17.43 -3.80 -1.90
C LEU A 35 18.39 -3.21 -2.95
N GLY A 36 19.07 -4.03 -3.74
CA GLY A 36 19.99 -3.61 -4.80
C GLY A 36 19.31 -3.27 -6.12
N GLY A 37 20.14 -2.92 -7.11
CA GLY A 37 19.74 -2.73 -8.51
C GLY A 37 18.54 -1.79 -8.67
N HIS A 38 17.52 -2.28 -9.40
CA HIS A 38 16.35 -1.50 -9.77
C HIS A 38 15.55 -0.96 -8.57
N LEU A 39 15.44 -1.73 -7.47
CA LEU A 39 14.71 -1.27 -6.29
C LEU A 39 15.40 -0.06 -5.65
N ARG A 40 16.74 -0.05 -5.63
CA ARG A 40 17.51 1.09 -5.13
C ARG A 40 17.27 2.34 -5.97
N ASP A 41 17.19 2.19 -7.28
CA ASP A 41 16.96 3.31 -8.19
C ASP A 41 15.55 3.90 -7.99
N LEU A 42 14.54 3.04 -7.86
CA LEU A 42 13.17 3.46 -7.52
C LEU A 42 13.08 4.15 -6.15
N LEU A 43 13.81 3.64 -5.15
CA LEU A 43 13.89 4.28 -3.84
C LEU A 43 14.51 5.68 -3.93
N SER A 44 15.61 5.82 -4.68
CA SER A 44 16.25 7.13 -4.89
C SER A 44 15.34 8.14 -5.60
N GLU A 45 14.55 7.67 -6.58
CA GLU A 45 13.57 8.51 -7.26
C GLU A 45 12.45 8.95 -6.30
N ALA A 46 11.93 8.02 -5.50
CA ALA A 46 10.89 8.29 -4.51
C ALA A 46 11.38 9.30 -3.45
N ASP A 47 12.58 9.10 -2.91
CA ASP A 47 13.20 10.02 -1.94
C ASP A 47 13.37 11.42 -2.53
N SER A 48 13.81 11.52 -3.78
CA SER A 48 13.96 12.79 -4.50
C SER A 48 12.62 13.49 -4.71
N ALA A 49 11.57 12.74 -5.04
CA ALA A 49 10.23 13.28 -5.21
C ALA A 49 9.66 13.78 -3.87
N LEU A 50 9.88 13.05 -2.78
CA LEU A 50 9.46 13.45 -1.44
C LEU A 50 10.19 14.72 -0.98
N GLY A 51 11.51 14.80 -1.19
CA GLY A 51 12.29 16.00 -0.88
C GLY A 51 11.84 17.23 -1.67
N ARG A 52 11.47 17.07 -2.95
CA ARG A 52 10.89 18.18 -3.74
C ARG A 52 9.54 18.63 -3.21
N LEU A 53 8.69 17.70 -2.76
CA LEU A 53 7.40 18.02 -2.16
C LEU A 53 7.59 18.81 -0.85
N ASP A 54 8.47 18.32 0.04
CA ASP A 54 8.79 18.99 1.30
C ASP A 54 9.32 20.41 1.07
N GLY A 55 10.25 20.57 0.13
CA GLY A 55 10.76 21.88 -0.27
C GLY A 55 9.68 22.80 -0.87
N ALA A 56 8.77 22.27 -1.67
CA ALA A 56 7.68 23.06 -2.25
C ALA A 56 6.71 23.60 -1.17
N VAL A 57 6.41 22.79 -0.14
CA VAL A 57 5.54 23.16 0.98
C VAL A 57 6.09 24.36 1.74
N LEU A 58 7.41 24.51 1.87
CA LEU A 58 8.04 25.67 2.52
C LEU A 58 7.76 27.01 1.82
N THR A 59 7.41 26.99 0.54
CA THR A 59 7.10 28.19 -0.25
C THR A 59 5.61 28.52 -0.27
N LEU A 60 4.75 27.65 0.27
CA LEU A 60 3.31 27.87 0.29
C LEU A 60 2.93 28.91 1.35
N PRO A 61 2.08 29.90 1.02
CA PRO A 61 1.66 30.92 1.99
C PRO A 61 0.90 30.37 3.20
N ASN A 62 0.16 29.27 3.01
CA ASN A 62 -0.57 28.57 4.07
C ASN A 62 -0.79 27.10 3.66
N PRO A 63 0.07 26.16 4.08
CA PRO A 63 -0.01 24.75 3.69
C PRO A 63 -1.23 24.03 4.27
N ASP A 64 -1.77 24.47 5.42
CA ASP A 64 -2.92 23.86 6.07
C ASP A 64 -4.18 23.90 5.20
N LEU A 65 -4.30 24.88 4.30
CA LEU A 65 -5.39 24.97 3.32
C LEU A 65 -5.46 23.74 2.40
N PHE A 66 -4.32 23.10 2.15
CA PHE A 66 -4.23 21.96 1.23
C PHE A 66 -4.31 20.62 1.96
N VAL A 67 -3.88 20.55 3.23
CA VAL A 67 -3.85 19.30 4.01
C VAL A 67 -5.22 18.64 4.04
N PHE A 68 -6.28 19.38 4.40
CA PHE A 68 -7.64 18.83 4.47
C PHE A 68 -8.13 18.30 3.11
N MET A 69 -7.85 19.04 2.03
CA MET A 69 -8.23 18.64 0.67
C MET A 69 -7.52 17.34 0.25
N TYR A 70 -6.21 17.23 0.49
CA TYR A 70 -5.43 16.05 0.12
C TYR A 70 -5.79 14.82 0.95
N VAL A 71 -6.06 14.97 2.24
CA VAL A 71 -6.56 13.87 3.09
C VAL A 71 -7.87 13.30 2.53
N ARG A 72 -8.82 14.17 2.14
CA ARG A 72 -10.08 13.70 1.52
C ARG A 72 -9.84 13.03 0.17
N LYS A 73 -8.92 13.55 -0.64
CA LYS A 73 -8.58 12.96 -1.93
C LYS A 73 -8.02 11.54 -1.76
N GLU A 74 -7.07 11.34 -0.84
CA GLU A 74 -6.49 10.02 -0.56
C GLU A 74 -7.53 9.04 0.00
N ALA A 75 -8.42 9.51 0.88
CA ALA A 75 -9.51 8.69 1.41
C ALA A 75 -10.46 8.19 0.30
N VAL A 76 -10.82 9.05 -0.65
CA VAL A 76 -11.65 8.68 -1.80
C VAL A 76 -10.92 7.66 -2.67
N LEU A 77 -9.66 7.91 -3.03
CA LEU A 77 -8.88 7.01 -3.89
C LEU A 77 -8.69 5.63 -3.24
N SER A 78 -8.39 5.60 -1.94
CA SER A 78 -8.26 4.36 -1.18
C SER A 78 -9.57 3.57 -1.14
N SER A 79 -10.69 4.27 -0.89
CA SER A 79 -12.03 3.68 -0.87
C SER A 79 -12.41 3.05 -2.21
N GLN A 80 -12.01 3.67 -3.33
CA GLN A 80 -12.26 3.16 -4.68
C GLN A 80 -11.46 1.88 -4.99
N ILE A 81 -10.24 1.75 -4.47
CA ILE A 81 -9.43 0.52 -4.62
C ILE A 81 -10.13 -0.67 -3.95
N GLU A 82 -10.84 -0.42 -2.85
CA GLU A 82 -11.62 -1.44 -2.13
C GLU A 82 -12.99 -1.72 -2.78
N GLY A 83 -13.31 -1.08 -3.91
CA GLY A 83 -14.54 -1.30 -4.67
C GLY A 83 -15.73 -0.46 -4.22
N THR A 84 -15.53 0.54 -3.35
CA THR A 84 -16.61 1.43 -2.92
C THR A 84 -16.72 2.67 -3.83
N GLN A 85 -17.95 3.08 -4.14
CA GLN A 85 -18.22 4.27 -4.95
C GLN A 85 -18.16 5.53 -4.06
N SER A 86 -16.97 6.08 -3.84
CA SER A 86 -16.76 7.33 -3.10
C SER A 86 -16.38 8.48 -4.03
N SER A 87 -16.77 9.71 -3.68
CA SER A 87 -16.43 10.93 -4.42
C SER A 87 -15.99 12.04 -3.46
N LEU A 88 -15.26 13.03 -3.97
CA LEU A 88 -14.89 14.20 -3.17
C LEU A 88 -16.09 15.01 -2.68
N GLN A 89 -17.29 14.88 -3.26
CA GLN A 89 -18.51 15.52 -2.73
C GLN A 89 -19.20 14.72 -1.62
N ASN A 90 -18.87 13.44 -1.45
CA ASN A 90 -19.54 12.51 -0.52
C ASN A 90 -18.90 12.43 0.89
N LEU A 91 -17.94 13.31 1.20
CA LEU A 91 -17.20 13.40 2.48
C LEU A 91 -17.47 14.74 3.18
#